data_AF-A0A6P2VXK6-F1
#
_entry.id   AF-A0A6P2VXK6-F1
#
_cell.length_a   1.000
_cell.length_b   1.000
_cell.length_c   1.000
_cell.angle_alpha   90.00
_cell.angle_beta   90.00
_cell.angle_gamma   90.00
#
_symmetry.space_group_name_H-M   'P 1'
#
loop_
_entity.id
_entity.type
_entity.pdbx_description
1 polymer ?
#
loop_
_entity_poly.entity_id
_entity_poly.type
_entity_poly.pdbx_seq_one_letter_code
_entity_poly.pdbx_strand_id
1 'polypeptide(L)'
;MKRGFLLMAALLVAGCATKNYGRSPDLTSYEKDTMTCREIDMDLARTRGFVDHVQSESQFSGRDVLAFLGDFGIGNGLEKTAAMDSATKRMGDLQDLRARKGCGVATAAVKD
;
A
#
# COMPACT_ATOMS: atom_id res chain seq x y z
N MET A 1 3.48 35.34 27.92
CA MET A 1 2.51 34.21 27.89
C MET A 1 1.87 33.98 26.52
N LYS A 2 1.43 35.00 25.76
CA LYS A 2 0.78 34.80 24.44
C LYS A 2 1.65 34.14 23.35
N ARG A 3 2.97 34.38 23.35
CA ARG A 3 3.91 33.82 22.35
C ARG A 3 4.19 32.31 22.52
N GLY A 4 4.18 31.80 23.75
CA GLY A 4 4.38 30.37 24.02
C GLY A 4 3.19 29.52 23.57
N PHE A 5 1.97 30.05 23.72
CA PHE A 5 0.75 29.37 23.27
C PHE A 5 0.68 29.19 21.75
N LEU A 6 1.17 30.17 20.97
CA LEU A 6 1.25 30.10 19.51
C LEU A 6 2.23 29.03 19.01
N LEU A 7 3.39 28.87 19.67
CA LEU A 7 4.37 27.84 19.34
C LEU A 7 3.86 26.43 19.68
N MET A 8 3.17 26.28 20.81
CA MET A 8 2.60 25.00 21.22
C MET A 8 1.42 24.58 20.33
N ALA A 9 0.61 25.53 19.87
CA ALA A 9 -0.44 25.29 18.89
C ALA A 9 0.12 24.87 17.51
N ALA A 10 1.26 25.44 17.07
CA ALA A 10 1.89 25.09 15.80
C ALA A 10 2.44 23.64 15.80
N LEU A 11 2.98 23.17 16.93
CA LEU A 11 3.48 21.80 17.07
C LEU A 11 2.37 20.74 17.04
N LEU A 12 1.17 21.08 17.55
CA LEU A 12 0.03 20.16 17.58
C LEU A 12 -0.60 19.90 16.20
N VAL A 13 -0.49 20.85 15.25
CA VAL A 13 -1.04 20.70 13.89
C VAL A 13 -0.11 19.88 12.98
N ALA A 14 1.17 19.78 13.33
CA ALA A 14 2.16 19.10 12.51
C ALA A 14 1.98 17.56 12.55
N GLY A 15 1.51 16.98 13.66
CA GLY A 15 1.36 15.53 13.84
C GLY A 15 0.25 14.83 13.03
N CYS A 16 -0.63 15.56 12.35
CA CYS A 16 -1.71 14.97 11.52
C CYS A 16 -1.33 14.77 10.04
N ALA A 17 -0.07 15.03 9.65
CA ALA A 17 0.35 15.05 8.25
C ALA A 17 0.93 13.72 7.72
N THR A 18 0.88 12.63 8.49
CA THR A 18 1.30 11.32 8.00
C THR A 18 0.28 10.79 6.98
N LYS A 19 0.72 10.51 5.75
CA LYS A 19 -0.14 9.90 4.72
C LYS A 19 -0.50 8.48 5.14
N ASN A 20 -1.79 8.17 5.14
CA ASN A 20 -2.28 6.80 5.30
C ASN A 20 -2.54 6.20 3.92
N TYR A 21 -1.65 5.30 3.48
CA TYR A 21 -1.76 4.60 2.20
C TYR A 21 -2.71 3.40 2.25
N GLY A 22 -3.24 3.04 3.43
CA GLY A 22 -3.94 1.79 3.66
C GLY A 22 -3.02 0.57 3.69
N ARG A 23 -3.58 -0.61 3.92
CA ARG A 23 -2.87 -1.90 3.95
C ARG A 23 -3.62 -2.92 3.13
N SER A 24 -2.88 -3.81 2.46
CA SER A 24 -3.47 -5.00 1.85
C SER A 24 -3.73 -6.03 2.97
N PRO A 25 -4.94 -6.56 3.10
CA PRO A 25 -5.24 -7.56 4.12
C PRO A 25 -4.46 -8.85 3.86
N ASP A 26 -4.12 -9.58 4.92
CA ASP A 26 -3.53 -10.90 4.81
C ASP A 26 -4.49 -11.88 4.13
N LEU A 27 -3.95 -12.87 3.41
CA LEU A 27 -4.76 -13.89 2.75
C LEU A 27 -5.27 -14.89 3.79
N THR A 28 -6.58 -14.88 4.04
CA THR A 28 -7.23 -15.73 5.05
C THR A 28 -7.27 -17.19 4.63
N SER A 29 -7.41 -18.11 5.59
CA SER A 29 -7.60 -19.53 5.32
C SER A 29 -8.86 -19.80 4.49
N TYR A 30 -9.95 -19.09 4.79
CA TYR A 30 -11.21 -19.22 4.05
C TYR A 30 -11.06 -18.83 2.58
N GLU A 31 -10.36 -17.73 2.28
CA GLU A 31 -10.03 -17.34 0.92
C GLU A 31 -9.16 -18.40 0.22
N LYS A 32 -8.16 -18.97 0.91
CA LYS A 32 -7.30 -20.03 0.35
C LYS A 32 -8.12 -21.25 -0.09
N ASP A 33 -9.09 -21.66 0.71
CA ASP A 33 -9.90 -22.83 0.43
C ASP A 33 -10.91 -22.57 -0.70
N THR A 34 -11.57 -21.41 -0.69
CA THR A 34 -12.72 -21.12 -1.56
C THR A 34 -12.37 -20.46 -2.88
N MET A 35 -11.24 -19.75 -2.99
CA MET A 35 -10.89 -19.02 -4.21
C MET A 35 -10.63 -19.96 -5.39
N THR A 36 -11.24 -19.63 -6.52
CA THR A 36 -10.97 -20.21 -7.84
C THR A 36 -9.76 -19.55 -8.50
N CYS A 37 -9.15 -20.18 -9.51
CA CYS A 37 -8.04 -19.60 -10.25
C CYS A 37 -8.33 -18.20 -10.81
N ARG A 38 -9.57 -17.96 -11.26
CA ARG A 38 -10.02 -16.65 -11.74
C ARG A 38 -10.00 -15.61 -10.61
N GLU A 39 -10.46 -15.98 -9.42
CA GLU A 39 -10.49 -15.08 -8.27
C GLU A 39 -9.09 -14.76 -7.76
N ILE A 40 -8.19 -15.74 -7.77
CA ILE A 40 -6.77 -15.53 -7.46
C ILE A 40 -6.14 -14.53 -8.45
N ASP A 41 -6.41 -14.67 -9.74
CA ASP A 41 -5.88 -13.76 -10.76
C ASP A 41 -6.48 -12.34 -10.64
N MET A 42 -7.77 -12.23 -10.33
CA MET A 42 -8.43 -10.94 -10.09
C MET A 42 -7.88 -10.26 -8.82
N ASP A 43 -7.59 -11.02 -7.78
CA ASP A 43 -7.04 -10.47 -6.54
C ASP A 43 -5.55 -10.09 -6.68
N LEU A 44 -4.79 -10.84 -7.49
CA LEU A 44 -3.45 -10.43 -7.92
C LEU A 44 -3.50 -9.12 -8.70
N ALA A 45 -4.44 -8.96 -9.63
CA ALA A 45 -4.63 -7.72 -10.38
C ALA A 45 -5.01 -6.55 -9.45
N ARG A 46 -5.93 -6.78 -8.51
CA ARG A 46 -6.31 -5.78 -7.48
C ARG A 46 -5.10 -5.36 -6.65
N THR A 47 -4.30 -6.31 -6.18
CA THR A 47 -3.13 -6.03 -5.34
C THR A 47 -2.05 -5.27 -6.11
N ARG A 48 -1.85 -5.57 -7.41
CA ARG A 48 -0.99 -4.76 -8.29
C ARG A 48 -1.50 -3.33 -8.45
N GLY A 49 -2.81 -3.17 -8.68
CA GLY A 49 -3.42 -1.83 -8.75
C GLY A 49 -3.26 -1.01 -7.46
N PHE A 50 -3.32 -1.67 -6.30
CA PHE A 50 -3.00 -1.03 -5.02
C PHE A 50 -1.53 -0.57 -4.96
N VAL A 51 -0.59 -1.43 -5.36
CA VAL A 51 0.83 -1.10 -5.42
C VAL A 51 1.09 0.09 -6.35
N ASP A 52 0.49 0.10 -7.53
CA ASP A 52 0.61 1.20 -8.49
C ASP A 52 0.00 2.50 -7.93
N HIS A 53 -1.14 2.40 -7.25
CA HIS A 53 -1.76 3.54 -6.57
C HIS A 53 -0.84 4.15 -5.50
N VAL A 54 -0.29 3.32 -4.60
CA VAL A 54 0.66 3.77 -3.55
C VAL A 54 1.91 4.40 -4.17
N GLN A 55 2.42 3.83 -5.25
CA GLN A 55 3.55 4.39 -5.98
C GLN A 55 3.21 5.74 -6.63
N SER A 56 2.03 5.88 -7.25
CA SER A 56 1.60 7.13 -7.89
C SER A 56 1.36 8.27 -6.88
N GLU A 57 0.73 7.97 -5.75
CA GLU A 57 0.52 8.91 -4.63
C GLU A 57 1.85 9.39 -4.00
N SER A 58 2.87 8.55 -4.07
CA SER A 58 4.23 8.87 -3.60
C SER A 58 5.00 9.77 -4.57
N GLN A 59 4.67 9.81 -5.86
CA GLN A 59 5.42 10.60 -6.86
C GLN A 59 5.07 12.10 -6.83
N PHE A 60 3.89 12.47 -6.32
CA PHE A 60 3.38 13.86 -6.32
C PHE A 60 3.75 14.68 -5.07
N SER A 61 4.56 14.19 -4.16
CA SER A 61 4.95 15.00 -3.01
C SER A 61 6.17 15.86 -3.36
N GLY A 62 5.99 16.94 -4.12
CA GLY A 62 6.91 18.09 -4.11
C GLY A 62 7.08 18.69 -2.71
N ARG A 63 6.21 18.28 -1.77
CA ARG A 63 6.32 18.46 -0.32
C ARG A 63 7.33 17.53 0.36
N ASP A 64 7.72 16.40 -0.24
CA ASP A 64 8.76 15.52 0.32
C ASP A 64 10.13 16.19 0.31
N VAL A 65 10.38 17.11 -0.63
CA VAL A 65 11.60 17.93 -0.65
C VAL A 65 11.64 18.91 0.54
N LEU A 66 10.48 19.35 1.04
CA LEU A 66 10.37 20.17 2.26
C LEU A 66 10.26 19.32 3.54
N ALA A 67 9.69 18.11 3.45
CA ALA A 67 9.58 17.15 4.55
C ALA A 67 10.92 16.45 4.87
N PHE A 68 11.84 16.40 3.89
CA PHE A 68 13.24 15.97 4.04
C PHE A 68 14.03 16.86 5.01
N LEU A 69 13.57 18.10 5.28
CA LEU A 69 14.28 19.05 6.14
C LEU A 69 13.98 18.93 7.64
N GLY A 70 13.20 17.95 8.13
CA GLY A 70 12.90 17.91 9.57
C GLY A 70 12.45 16.62 10.22
N ASP A 71 11.39 15.95 9.75
CA ASP A 71 10.77 14.82 10.48
C ASP A 71 9.68 14.09 9.66
N PHE A 72 8.91 14.82 8.85
CA PHE A 72 7.74 14.31 8.12
C PHE A 72 8.05 13.33 6.98
N GLY A 73 9.28 13.34 6.43
CA GLY A 73 9.70 12.42 5.37
C GLY A 73 9.86 10.98 5.87
N ILE A 74 10.29 10.79 7.12
CA ILE A 74 10.57 9.47 7.69
C ILE A 74 9.26 8.71 7.94
N GLY A 75 8.25 9.38 8.52
CA GLY A 75 6.94 8.78 8.77
C GLY A 75 6.20 8.37 7.49
N ASN A 76 6.21 9.23 6.47
CA ASN A 76 5.59 8.92 5.17
C ASN A 76 6.32 7.80 4.42
N GLY A 77 7.65 7.76 4.52
CA GLY A 77 8.46 6.66 4.00
C GLY A 77 8.18 5.33 4.70
N LEU A 78 8.08 5.35 6.03
CA LEU A 78 7.73 4.17 6.83
C LEU A 78 6.33 3.64 6.50
N GLU A 79 5.33 4.53 6.39
CA GLU A 79 3.97 4.12 6.01
C GLU A 79 3.90 3.58 4.58
N LYS A 80 4.67 4.15 3.65
CA LYS A 80 4.81 3.60 2.29
C LYS A 80 5.40 2.21 2.32
N THR A 81 6.51 2.01 3.03
CA THR A 81 7.16 0.70 3.15
C THR A 81 6.19 -0.31 3.76
N ALA A 82 5.49 0.03 4.84
CA ALA A 82 4.52 -0.85 5.47
C ALA A 82 3.32 -1.20 4.55
N ALA A 83 2.86 -0.25 3.72
CA ALA A 83 1.84 -0.52 2.71
C ALA A 83 2.35 -1.47 1.62
N MET A 84 3.57 -1.23 1.10
CA MET A 84 4.21 -2.06 0.08
C MET A 84 4.52 -3.48 0.59
N ASP A 85 4.97 -3.60 1.83
CA ASP A 85 5.25 -4.90 2.48
C ASP A 85 3.96 -5.71 2.62
N SER A 86 2.85 -5.07 3.05
CA SER A 86 1.55 -5.75 3.15
C SER A 86 1.05 -6.26 1.81
N ALA A 87 1.21 -5.47 0.75
CA ALA A 87 0.82 -5.86 -0.60
C ALA A 87 1.72 -6.98 -1.17
N THR A 88 3.03 -6.89 -0.94
CA THR A 88 4.00 -7.89 -1.38
C THR A 88 3.75 -9.23 -0.70
N LYS A 89 3.48 -9.23 0.60
CA LYS A 89 3.10 -10.43 1.35
C LYS A 89 1.85 -11.09 0.77
N ARG A 90 0.78 -10.33 0.55
CA ARG A 90 -0.47 -10.87 -0.05
C ARG A 90 -0.22 -11.41 -1.46
N MET A 91 0.55 -10.71 -2.30
CA MET A 91 0.90 -11.20 -3.64
C MET A 91 1.69 -12.51 -3.58
N GLY A 92 2.64 -12.64 -2.67
CA GLY A 92 3.37 -13.89 -2.43
C GLY A 92 2.43 -15.03 -2.06
N ASP A 93 1.56 -14.81 -1.07
CA ASP A 93 0.57 -15.80 -0.64
C ASP A 93 -0.39 -16.22 -1.78
N LEU A 94 -0.82 -15.28 -2.61
CA LEU A 94 -1.67 -15.54 -3.78
C LEU A 94 -0.93 -16.31 -4.88
N GLN A 95 0.34 -16.00 -5.13
CA GLN A 95 1.16 -16.73 -6.11
C GLN A 95 1.43 -18.16 -5.65
N ASP A 96 1.71 -18.34 -4.36
CA ASP A 96 1.82 -19.65 -3.72
C ASP A 96 0.52 -20.44 -3.86
N LEU A 97 -0.63 -19.82 -3.57
CA LEU A 97 -1.94 -20.46 -3.71
C LEU A 97 -2.21 -20.84 -5.17
N ARG A 98 -1.90 -19.93 -6.10
CA ARG A 98 -2.02 -20.15 -7.55
C ARG A 98 -1.23 -21.37 -8.00
N ALA A 99 0.02 -21.50 -7.54
CA ALA A 99 0.88 -22.63 -7.84
C ALA A 99 0.35 -23.95 -7.23
N ARG A 100 -0.07 -23.92 -5.96
CA ARG A 100 -0.65 -25.10 -5.26
C ARG A 100 -1.93 -25.60 -5.93
N LYS A 101 -2.78 -24.70 -6.43
CA LYS A 101 -4.02 -25.06 -7.16
C LYS A 101 -3.78 -25.42 -8.62
N GLY A 102 -2.54 -25.33 -9.12
CA GLY A 102 -2.21 -25.65 -10.52
C GLY A 102 -2.88 -24.70 -11.52
N CYS A 103 -3.12 -23.46 -11.12
CA CYS A 103 -3.73 -22.46 -12.00
C CYS A 103 -2.74 -22.12 -13.14
N GLY A 104 -3.14 -22.42 -14.38
CA GLY A 104 -2.37 -22.02 -15.57
C GLY A 104 -2.27 -20.50 -15.69
N VAL A 105 -1.33 -20.02 -16.51
CA VAL A 105 -1.28 -18.61 -16.87
C VAL A 105 -2.60 -18.28 -17.57
N ALA A 106 -3.48 -17.50 -16.94
CA ALA A 106 -4.60 -16.91 -17.64
C ALA A 106 -4.03 -16.00 -18.74
N THR A 107 -3.87 -16.56 -19.93
CA THR A 107 -3.69 -15.81 -21.16
C THR A 107 -4.99 -15.06 -21.38
N ALA A 108 -5.07 -13.85 -20.85
CA ALA A 108 -6.06 -12.88 -21.28
C ALA A 108 -5.79 -12.61 -22.75
N ALA A 109 -6.43 -13.39 -23.62
CA ALA A 109 -6.50 -13.10 -25.04
C ALA A 109 -7.31 -11.80 -25.19
N VAL A 110 -6.61 -10.67 -25.18
CA VAL A 110 -7.13 -9.42 -25.73
C VAL A 110 -7.27 -9.66 -27.23
N LYS A 111 -8.52 -9.78 -27.70
CA LYS A 111 -8.86 -9.65 -29.11
C LYS A 111 -9.20 -8.19 -29.34
N ASP A 112 -8.37 -7.52 -30.15
CA ASP A 112 -8.70 -6.25 -30.79
C ASP A 112 -9.88 -6.44 -31.77
#